data_AF-A0A931XW22-F1
#
_entry.id   AF-A0A931XW22-F1
#
_cell.length_a   1.000
_cell.length_b   1.000
_cell.length_c   1.000
_cell.angle_alpha   90.00
_cell.angle_beta   90.00
_cell.angle_gamma   90.00
#
_symmetry.space_group_name_H-M   'P 1'
#
loop_
_entity.id
_entity.type
_entity.pdbx_description
1 polymer ?
#
loop_
_entity_poly.entity_id
_entity_poly.type
_entity_poly.pdbx_seq_one_letter_code
_entity_poly.pdbx_strand_id
1 'polypeptide(L)' 'MRTSKILSLSLPPELLREAERVAKKEGRTKSELFREALRRYIQERRWAELRQYGALQARKLGIKETEVEQVIAAYRKGQ' A
#
# COMPACT_ATOMS: atom_id res chain seq x y z
N MET A 1 25.18 -4.29 5.20
CA MET A 1 24.68 -5.01 6.40
C MET A 1 23.16 -5.11 6.32
N ARG A 2 22.56 -6.29 6.54
CA ARG A 2 21.09 -6.42 6.64
C ARG A 2 20.65 -5.97 8.04
N THR A 3 19.86 -4.90 8.13
CA THR A 3 19.25 -4.40 9.38
C THR A 3 17.86 -4.99 9.56
N SER A 4 17.76 -6.29 9.87
CA SER A 4 16.47 -6.93 10.20
C SER A 4 16.38 -7.29 11.67
N LYS A 5 15.25 -6.95 12.31
CA LYS A 5 14.90 -7.43 13.65
C LYS A 5 14.02 -8.68 13.54
N ILE A 6 14.15 -9.61 14.49
CA ILE A 6 13.29 -10.79 14.57
C ILE A 6 11.93 -10.38 15.14
N LEU A 7 10.87 -10.89 14.54
CA LEU A 7 9.49 -10.74 15.00
C LEU A 7 8.91 -12.13 15.27
N SER A 8 8.40 -12.36 16.48
CA SER A 8 7.60 -13.54 16.82
C SER A 8 6.13 -13.15 16.86
N LEU A 9 5.26 -13.96 16.22
CA LEU A 9 3.82 -13.72 16.17
C LEU A 9 3.06 -15.04 16.28
N SER A 10 1.89 -14.98 16.93
CA SER A 10 0.95 -16.10 16.96
C SER A 10 -0.01 -16.01 15.76
N LEU A 11 -0.28 -17.15 15.12
CA LEU A 11 -1.19 -17.25 13.98
C LEU A 11 -2.14 -18.43 14.18
N PRO A 12 -3.40 -18.32 13.74
CA PRO A 12 -4.28 -19.48 13.62
C PRO A 12 -3.59 -20.60 12.80
N PRO A 13 -3.63 -21.86 13.25
CA PRO A 13 -2.96 -22.96 12.56
C PRO A 13 -3.35 -23.10 11.09
N GLU A 14 -4.61 -22.85 10.78
CA GLU A 14 -5.20 -22.89 9.43
C GLU A 14 -4.53 -21.85 8.52
N LEU A 15 -4.37 -20.64 9.03
CA LEU A 15 -3.77 -19.52 8.30
C LEU A 15 -2.27 -19.76 8.06
N LEU A 16 -1.57 -20.33 9.04
CA LEU A 16 -0.16 -20.72 8.86
C LEU A 16 -0.01 -21.77 7.76
N ARG A 17 -0.85 -22.81 7.75
CA ARG A 17 -0.85 -23.85 6.69
C ARG A 17 -1.09 -23.24 5.31
N GLU A 18 -1.98 -22.27 5.22
CA GLU A 18 -2.24 -21.56 3.97
C GLU A 18 -1.05 -20.72 3.51
N ALA A 19 -0.45 -19.94 4.41
CA ALA A 19 0.75 -19.16 4.12
C ALA A 19 1.91 -20.06 3.63
N GLU A 20 2.09 -21.24 4.25
CA GLU A 20 3.11 -22.21 3.83
C GLU A 20 2.87 -22.77 2.43
N ARG A 21 1.61 -23.09 2.11
CA ARG A 21 1.23 -23.57 0.78
C ARG A 21 1.50 -22.52 -0.29
N VAL A 22 1.12 -21.27 -0.03
CA VAL A 22 1.34 -20.13 -0.94
C VAL A 22 2.84 -19.89 -1.13
N ALA A 23 3.61 -19.83 -0.04
CA ALA A 23 5.05 -19.64 -0.10
C ALA A 23 5.73 -20.75 -0.93
N LYS A 24 5.35 -22.02 -0.72
CA LYS A 24 5.86 -23.16 -1.48
C LYS A 24 5.51 -23.08 -2.96
N LYS A 25 4.25 -22.75 -3.29
CA LYS A 25 3.79 -22.60 -4.68
C LYS A 25 4.55 -21.50 -5.43
N GLU A 26 4.92 -20.44 -4.73
CA GLU A 26 5.65 -19.30 -5.30
C GLU A 26 7.17 -19.41 -5.19
N GLY A 27 7.70 -20.53 -4.68
CA GLY A 27 9.16 -20.72 -4.53
C GLY A 27 9.84 -19.73 -3.59
N ARG A 28 9.11 -19.20 -2.60
CA ARG A 28 9.61 -18.19 -1.64
C ARG A 28 9.56 -18.69 -0.20
N THR A 29 10.32 -18.05 0.68
CA THR A 29 10.28 -18.32 2.11
C THR A 29 9.05 -17.72 2.79
N LYS A 30 8.64 -18.28 3.93
CA LYS A 30 7.58 -17.69 4.79
C LYS A 30 7.88 -16.21 5.10
N SER A 31 9.11 -15.92 5.50
CA SER A 31 9.54 -14.56 5.87
C SER A 31 9.47 -13.58 4.69
N GLU A 32 9.65 -14.02 3.44
CA GLU A 32 9.44 -13.18 2.26
C GLU A 32 7.96 -12.90 2.02
N LEU A 33 7.12 -13.93 2.09
CA LEU A 33 5.67 -13.79 1.99
C LEU A 33 5.14 -12.78 3.03
N PHE A 34 5.48 -12.95 4.30
CA PHE A 34 5.00 -12.06 5.37
C PHE A 34 5.51 -10.62 5.22
N ARG A 35 6.78 -10.43 4.84
CA ARG A 35 7.33 -9.08 4.60
C ARG A 35 6.65 -8.40 3.41
N GLU A 36 6.34 -9.14 2.36
CA GLU A 36 5.63 -8.61 1.20
C GLU A 36 4.19 -8.25 1.56
N ALA A 37 3.47 -9.16 2.23
CA ALA A 37 2.10 -8.92 2.68
C ALA A 37 2.01 -7.67 3.58
N LEU A 38 2.93 -7.52 4.54
CA LEU A 38 2.98 -6.35 5.41
C LEU A 38 3.25 -5.05 4.63
N ARG A 39 4.18 -5.08 3.67
CA ARG A 39 4.45 -3.91 2.81
C ARG A 39 3.22 -3.49 2.00
N ARG A 40 2.53 -4.46 1.38
CA ARG A 40 1.30 -4.20 0.63
C ARG A 40 0.20 -3.63 1.51
N TYR A 41 -0.04 -4.24 2.68
CA TYR A 41 -1.04 -3.75 3.63
C TYR A 41 -0.78 -2.29 4.05
N ILE A 42 0.47 -1.94 4.38
CA ILE A 42 0.83 -0.56 4.73
C ILE A 42 0.63 0.38 3.54
N GLN A 43 1.03 -0.03 2.34
CA GLN A 43 0.91 0.79 1.13
C GLN A 43 -0.56 1.04 0.78
N GLU A 44 -1.42 0.02 0.85
CA GLU A 44 -2.85 0.12 0.62
C GLU A 44 -3.53 1.08 1.60
N ARG A 45 -3.16 1.02 2.88
CA ARG A 45 -3.62 1.97 3.92
C ARG A 45 -3.24 3.41 3.59
N ARG A 46 -1.97 3.66 3.25
CA ARG A 46 -1.50 5.00 2.85
C ARG A 46 -2.23 5.52 1.62
N TRP A 47 -2.45 4.68 0.62
CA TRP A 47 -3.22 5.06 -0.58
C TRP A 47 -4.68 5.37 -0.26
N ALA A 48 -5.30 4.62 0.65
CA ALA A 48 -6.67 4.89 1.07
C ALA A 48 -6.78 6.26 1.75
N GLU A 49 -5.85 6.59 2.64
CA GLU A 49 -5.77 7.91 3.30
C GLU A 49 -5.56 9.03 2.27
N LEU A 50 -4.61 8.86 1.33
CA LEU A 50 -4.34 9.86 0.30
C LEU A 50 -5.55 10.09 -0.62
N ARG A 51 -6.28 9.03 -0.99
CA ARG A 51 -7.51 9.16 -1.78
C ARG A 51 -8.60 9.90 -1.01
N GLN A 52 -8.77 9.62 0.28
CA GLN A 52 -9.73 10.35 1.13
C GLN A 52 -9.37 11.83 1.19
N TYR A 53 -8.10 12.14 1.46
CA TYR A 53 -7.61 13.51 1.46
C TYR A 53 -7.84 14.22 0.11
N GLY A 54 -7.45 13.57 -1.00
CA GLY A 54 -7.63 14.11 -2.35
C GLY A 54 -9.10 14.37 -2.69
N ALA A 55 -10.01 13.45 -2.33
CA ALA A 55 -11.45 13.63 -2.53
C ALA A 55 -12.00 14.82 -1.73
N LEU A 56 -11.54 15.02 -0.49
CA LEU A 56 -11.92 16.19 0.32
C LEU A 56 -11.42 17.50 -0.31
N GLN A 57 -10.17 17.53 -0.79
CA GLN A 57 -9.63 18.73 -1.44
C GLN A 57 -10.34 19.04 -2.77
N ALA A 58 -10.59 18.03 -3.60
CA ALA A 58 -11.31 18.20 -4.86
C ALA A 58 -12.72 18.79 -4.62
N ARG A 59 -13.45 18.29 -3.61
CA ARG A 59 -14.75 18.85 -3.20
C ARG A 59 -14.64 20.29 -2.71
N LYS A 60 -13.66 20.59 -1.86
CA LYS A 60 -13.42 21.94 -1.32
C LYS A 60 -13.11 22.96 -2.43
N LEU A 61 -12.37 22.54 -3.46
CA LEU A 61 -11.93 23.37 -4.56
C LEU A 61 -12.86 23.32 -5.78
N GLY A 62 -13.91 22.49 -5.75
CA GLY A 62 -14.86 22.33 -6.87
C GLY A 62 -14.26 21.66 -8.11
N ILE A 63 -13.13 20.94 -7.98
CA ILE A 63 -12.40 20.34 -9.10
C ILE A 63 -13.06 19.03 -9.52
N LYS A 64 -13.33 18.88 -10.82
CA LYS A 64 -13.75 17.62 -11.44
C LYS A 64 -12.55 16.86 -11.99
N GLU A 65 -12.73 15.56 -12.18
CA GLU A 65 -11.69 14.67 -12.73
C GLU A 65 -11.20 15.14 -14.12
N THR A 66 -12.10 15.66 -14.96
CA THR A 66 -11.77 16.18 -16.30
C THR A 66 -10.89 17.44 -16.27
N GLU A 67 -10.79 18.12 -15.12
CA GLU A 67 -10.04 19.38 -14.96
C GLU A 67 -8.63 19.15 -14.40
N VAL A 68 -8.29 17.92 -14.02
CA VAL A 68 -7.02 17.59 -13.35
C VAL A 68 -5.81 18.03 -14.18
N GLU A 69 -5.80 17.75 -15.49
CA GLU A 69 -4.69 18.15 -16.36
C GLU A 69 -4.50 19.67 -16.42
N GLN A 70 -5.60 20.42 -16.46
CA GLN A 70 -5.59 21.88 -16.51
C GLN A 70 -5.05 22.46 -15.19
N VAL A 71 -5.50 21.92 -14.05
CA VAL A 71 -5.03 22.33 -12.71
C VAL A 71 -3.53 22.08 -12.57
N ILE A 72 -3.03 20.92 -13.02
CA ILE A 72 -1.59 20.59 -12.98
C ILE A 72 -0.79 21.54 -13.88
N ALA A 73 -1.28 21.81 -15.10
CA ALA A 73 -0.61 22.72 -16.03
C ALA A 73 -0.55 24.16 -15.49
N ALA A 74 -1.63 24.63 -14.86
CA ALA A 74 -1.69 25.94 -14.23
C ALA A 74 -0.69 26.06 -13.07
N TYR A 75 -0.60 25.04 -12.20
CA TYR A 75 0.35 25.03 -11.09
C TYR A 75 1.81 25.05 -11.58
N ARG A 76 2.17 24.21 -12.56
CA ARG A 76 3.54 24.12 -13.10
C ARG A 76 4.00 25.39 -13.81
N LYS A 77 3.08 26.17 -14.41
CA LYS A 77 3.41 27.46 -15.03
C LYS A 77 3.65 28.57 -14.00
N GLY A 78 3.16 28.40 -12.77
CA GLY A 78 3.33 29.35 -11.67
C GLY A 78 4.48 29.03 -10.72
N GLN A 79 5.21 27.94 -10.94
CA GLN A 79 6.51 27.66 -10.32
C GLN A 79 7.64 28.16 -11.22
#